data_AF-A0A2J1DX05-F1
#
_entry.id   AF-A0A2J1DX05-F1
#
_cell.length_a   1.000
_cell.length_b   1.000
_cell.length_c   1.000
_cell.angle_alpha   90.00
_cell.angle_beta   90.00
_cell.angle_gamma   90.00
#
_symmetry.space_group_name_H-M   'P 1'
#
loop_
_entity.id
_entity.type
_entity.pdbx_description
1 polymer ?
#
loop_
_entity_poly.entity_id
_entity_poly.type
_entity_poly.pdbx_seq_one_letter_code
_entity_poly.pdbx_strand_id
1 'polypeptide(L)' 'TVKDNGKGFLLPERVGDLAALGKLGLTGMQERAQLIGGRLSIQSKPDVGTMVTVAVPNSGNLEDDDV' A
#
# COMPACT_ATOMS: atom_id res chain seq x y z
N THR A 1 -7.51 -1.69 4.35
CA THR A 1 -7.58 -0.72 3.23
C THR A 1 -8.03 0.63 3.72
N VAL A 2 -7.48 1.70 3.16
CA VAL A 2 -7.87 3.10 3.42
C VAL A 2 -8.28 3.74 2.09
N LYS A 3 -9.32 4.59 2.12
CA LYS A 3 -9.85 5.31 0.95
C LYS A 3 -10.08 6.78 1.30
N ASP A 4 -9.80 7.65 0.35
CA ASP A 4 -10.19 9.06 0.37
C ASP A 4 -10.99 9.42 -0.89
N ASN A 5 -11.70 10.54 -0.80
CA ASN A 5 -12.43 11.19 -1.88
C ASN A 5 -11.76 12.52 -2.28
N GLY A 6 -10.43 12.61 -2.14
CA GLY A 6 -9.65 13.79 -2.50
C GLY A 6 -9.52 13.95 -4.01
N LYS A 7 -8.59 14.82 -4.43
CA LYS A 7 -8.36 15.09 -5.87
C LYS A 7 -7.76 13.93 -6.66
N GLY A 8 -7.24 12.91 -5.97
CA GLY A 8 -6.47 11.83 -6.61
C GLY A 8 -5.27 12.33 -7.43
N PHE A 9 -4.61 11.43 -8.15
CA PHE A 9 -3.47 11.72 -9.01
C PHE A 9 -3.23 10.59 -10.02
N LEU A 10 -2.45 10.86 -11.06
CA LEU A 10 -1.95 9.82 -11.96
C LEU A 10 -0.78 9.10 -11.30
N LEU A 11 -0.88 7.77 -11.20
CA LEU A 11 0.21 6.94 -10.70
C LEU A 11 1.27 6.78 -11.80
N PRO A 12 2.55 6.96 -11.49
CA PRO A 12 3.62 6.56 -12.39
C PRO A 12 3.69 5.02 -12.48
N GLU A 13 4.22 4.50 -13.59
CA GLU A 13 4.31 3.05 -13.82
C GLU A 13 5.24 2.35 -12.82
N ARG A 14 6.27 3.06 -12.33
CA ARG A 14 7.26 2.51 -11.41
C ARG A 14 7.21 3.23 -10.07
N VAL A 15 7.32 2.46 -9.00
CA VAL A 15 7.31 3.01 -7.64
C VAL A 15 8.55 3.85 -7.35
N GLY A 16 9.69 3.56 -7.98
CA GLY A 16 10.89 4.43 -7.89
C GLY A 16 10.61 5.87 -8.33
N ASP A 17 9.67 6.07 -9.25
CA ASP A 17 9.30 7.38 -9.76
C ASP A 17 8.44 8.16 -8.75
N LEU A 18 7.76 7.49 -7.82
CA LEU A 18 7.05 8.16 -6.72
C LEU A 18 8.02 8.90 -5.79
N ALA A 19 9.20 8.33 -5.53
CA ALA A 19 10.24 9.00 -4.75
C ALA A 19 10.77 10.24 -5.50
N ALA A 20 11.01 10.13 -6.81
CA ALA A 20 11.44 11.24 -7.65
C ALA A 20 10.40 12.38 -7.72
N LEU A 21 9.10 12.05 -7.61
CA LEU A 21 8.00 13.02 -7.55
C LEU A 21 7.76 13.60 -6.14
N GLY A 22 8.68 13.38 -5.20
CA GLY A 22 8.60 13.88 -3.83
C GLY A 22 7.54 13.19 -2.97
N LYS A 23 7.02 12.03 -3.38
CA LYS A 23 5.97 11.29 -2.65
C LYS A 23 6.55 10.36 -1.60
N LEU A 24 7.46 10.89 -0.77
CA LEU A 24 8.22 10.13 0.24
C LEU A 24 7.31 9.37 1.21
N GLY A 25 6.12 9.89 1.51
CA GLY A 25 5.12 9.19 2.33
C GLY A 25 4.70 7.84 1.75
N LEU A 26 4.43 7.78 0.44
CA LEU A 26 4.02 6.54 -0.24
C LEU A 26 5.20 5.57 -0.39
N THR A 27 6.39 6.10 -0.68
CA THR A 27 7.63 5.30 -0.71
C THR A 27 7.87 4.63 0.64
N GLY A 28 7.81 5.40 1.74
CA GLY A 28 7.99 4.85 3.08
C GLY A 28 6.87 3.87 3.48
N MET A 29 5.64 4.05 3.02
CA MET A 29 4.57 3.05 3.23
C MET A 29 4.90 1.73 2.55
N GLN A 30 5.44 1.76 1.33
CA GLN A 30 5.83 0.54 0.62
C GLN A 30 6.99 -0.17 1.32
N GLU A 31 8.04 0.57 1.68
CA GLU A 31 9.20 0.03 2.40
C GLU A 31 8.76 -0.65 3.70
N ARG A 32 7.92 0.02 4.50
CA ARG A 32 7.39 -0.56 5.74
C ARG A 32 6.53 -1.80 5.51
N ALA A 33 5.71 -1.82 4.46
CA ALA A 33 4.96 -3.02 4.11
C ALA A 33 5.89 -4.18 3.75
N GLN A 34 6.95 -3.93 2.97
CA GLN A 34 7.94 -4.95 2.61
C GLN A 34 8.72 -5.48 3.81
N LEU A 35 9.08 -4.62 4.78
CA LEU A 35 9.80 -5.01 5.99
C LEU A 35 9.05 -6.07 6.83
N ILE A 36 7.72 -6.09 6.75
CA ILE A 36 6.88 -7.07 7.44
C ILE A 36 6.39 -8.20 6.52
N GLY A 37 7.06 -8.41 5.38
CA GLY A 37 6.69 -9.43 4.38
C GLY A 37 5.40 -9.13 3.62
N GLY A 38 4.87 -7.91 3.75
CA GLY A 38 3.65 -7.47 3.10
C GLY A 38 3.86 -6.80 1.74
N ARG A 39 2.75 -6.38 1.14
CA ARG A 39 2.68 -5.67 -0.13
C ARG A 39 1.73 -4.48 -0.03
N LEU A 40 2.16 -3.36 -0.59
CA LEU A 40 1.32 -2.17 -0.79
C LEU A 40 0.76 -2.16 -2.22
N SER A 41 -0.50 -1.78 -2.37
CA SER A 41 -1.14 -1.46 -3.66
C SER A 41 -1.85 -0.12 -3.53
N ILE A 42 -1.69 0.73 -4.56
CA ILE A 42 -2.27 2.07 -4.61
C ILE A 42 -3.07 2.16 -5.90
N GLN A 43 -4.29 2.68 -5.79
CA GLN A 43 -5.12 3.06 -6.93
C GLN A 43 -5.51 4.51 -6.74
N SER A 44 -5.26 5.35 -7.72
CA SER A 44 -5.65 6.76 -7.68
C SER A 44 -6.11 7.19 -9.06
N LYS A 45 -7.11 8.07 -9.09
CA LYS A 45 -7.61 8.68 -10.32
C LYS A 45 -7.93 10.16 -10.06
N PRO A 46 -7.52 11.09 -10.94
CA PRO A 46 -7.88 12.49 -10.83
C PRO A 46 -9.39 12.69 -10.65
N ASP A 47 -9.75 13.57 -9.72
CA ASP A 47 -11.11 13.96 -9.34
C ASP A 47 -12.00 12.84 -8.77
N VAL A 48 -11.41 11.67 -8.46
CA VAL A 48 -12.11 10.53 -7.83
C VAL A 48 -11.60 10.25 -6.42
N GLY A 49 -10.29 10.40 -6.20
CA GLY A 49 -9.63 10.13 -4.92
C GLY A 49 -8.59 9.02 -5.00
N THR A 50 -8.16 8.54 -3.83
CA THR A 50 -7.11 7.52 -3.71
C THR A 50 -7.54 6.38 -2.79
N MET A 51 -7.14 5.17 -3.14
CA MET A 51 -7.26 3.96 -2.34
C MET A 51 -5.90 3.34 -2.12
N VAL A 52 -5.61 3.01 -0.87
CA VAL A 52 -4.38 2.35 -0.44
C VAL A 52 -4.71 1.04 0.27
N THR A 53 -4.12 -0.05 -0.19
CA THR A 53 -4.30 -1.38 0.38
C THR A 53 -2.94 -1.94 0.79
N VAL A 54 -2.84 -2.44 2.02
CA VAL A 54 -1.71 -3.22 2.50
C VAL A 54 -2.21 -4.64 2.71
N ALA A 55 -1.53 -5.62 2.13
CA ALA A 55 -1.70 -7.04 2.40
C ALA A 55 -0.47 -7.53 3.17
N VAL A 56 -0.66 -8.23 4.28
CA VAL A 56 0.41 -8.81 5.10
C VAL A 56 0.18 -10.31 5.23
N PRO A 57 1.24 -11.11 5.38
CA PRO A 57 1.09 -12.52 5.75
C PRO A 57 0.32 -12.62 7.07
N ASN A 58 -0.72 -13.45 7.08
CA ASN A 58 -1.40 -13.82 8.30
C ASN A 58 -0.85 -15.17 8.76
N SER A 59 0.34 -15.15 9.37
CA SER A 59 0.88 -16.31 10.06
C SER A 59 0.16 -16.44 11.40
N GLY A 60 -1.11 -16.85 11.36
CA GLY A 60 -1.63 -17.57 12.50
C GLY A 60 -0.77 -18.81 12.64
N ASN A 61 -0.05 -18.94 13.75
CA ASN A 61 0.25 -20.27 14.27
C ASN A 61 -1.14 -20.89 14.45
N LEU A 62 -1.57 -21.68 13.47
CA LEU A 62 -2.66 -22.63 13.70
C LEU A 62 -2.03 -23.64 14.65
N GLU A 63 -2.04 -23.31 15.95
CA GLU A 63 -1.99 -24.36 16.94
C GLU A 63 -3.21 -25.22 16.61
N ASP A 64 -2.92 -26.43 16.14
CA ASP A 64 -3.88 -27.52 16.01
C ASP A 64 -4.49 -27.76 17.41
N ASP A 65 -5.45 -26.92 17.80
CA ASP A 65 -6.30 -27.07 18.98
C ASP A 65 -7.52 -27.97 18.65
N ASP A 66 -7.28 -29.06 17.93
CA ASP A 66 -8.19 -30.20 17.87
C ASP A 66 -7.62 -31.32 18.77
N VAL A 67 -7.92 -31.20 20.06
CA VAL A 67 -7.86 -32.30 21.04
C VAL A 67 -9.07 -33.21 20.85
#